data_AF-A0A5J6QD86-F1
#
_entry.id   AF-A0A5J6QD86-F1
#
_cell.length_a   1.000
_cell.length_b   1.000
_cell.length_c   1.000
_cell.angle_alpha   90.00
_cell.angle_beta   90.00
_cell.angle_gamma   90.00
#
_symmetry.space_group_name_H-M   'P 1'
#
loop_
_entity.id
_entity.type
_entity.pdbx_description
1 polymer ?
#
loop_
_entity_poly.entity_id
_entity_poly.type
_entity_poly.pdbx_seq_one_letter_code
_entity_poly.pdbx_strand_id
1 'polypeptide(L)'
;MADQDSRNTQEPKRQSGFIKTLLRPSVHYSIASLLMVGVVIGILFWGGFHTALELTNSEEFCISCHEMGDNVYPEYKETIHYSNPSGVRASCPDCHVPKEWGPMMVRKIQASRELWGKIIGTIDTPEKFEAKRLKLARNEWKRMKASDSQECRNCHTLESMDIPNQKQRARKQHEMAIEDGMTCIQCHQGIAHHLPEGMTDEDYE
;
A
#
# COMPACT_ATOMS: atom_id res chain seq x y z
N MET A 1 -65.32 15.46 -16.86
CA MET A 1 -65.73 14.73 -15.64
C MET A 1 -64.94 13.43 -15.62
N ALA A 2 -64.15 13.23 -14.56
CA ALA A 2 -63.50 11.98 -14.12
C ALA A 2 -62.52 11.29 -15.09
N ASP A 3 -61.33 10.82 -14.72
CA ASP A 3 -60.63 10.83 -13.43
C ASP A 3 -59.13 10.63 -13.69
N GLN A 4 -58.31 11.41 -12.99
CA GLN A 4 -56.92 11.09 -12.72
C GLN A 4 -56.92 10.05 -11.60
N ASP A 5 -56.35 8.85 -11.83
CA ASP A 5 -55.81 8.09 -10.70
C ASP A 5 -54.79 7.02 -11.16
N SER A 6 -53.59 7.46 -11.56
CA SER A 6 -52.43 6.57 -11.68
C SER A 6 -51.92 6.25 -10.26
N ARG A 7 -52.55 5.26 -9.62
CA ARG A 7 -52.09 4.74 -8.32
C ARG A 7 -50.75 4.02 -8.47
N ASN A 8 -49.71 4.77 -8.14
CA ASN A 8 -48.42 4.31 -7.66
C ASN A 8 -48.61 3.36 -6.48
N THR A 9 -48.58 2.04 -6.72
CA THR A 9 -48.37 1.05 -5.66
C THR A 9 -46.92 0.61 -5.71
N GLN A 10 -46.06 1.31 -4.95
CA GLN A 10 -44.77 0.76 -4.54
C GLN A 10 -45.03 -0.53 -3.74
N GLU A 11 -44.65 -1.68 -4.31
CA GLU A 11 -44.60 -2.92 -3.55
C GLU A 11 -43.59 -2.77 -2.38
N PRO A 12 -43.95 -3.17 -1.15
CA PRO A 12 -43.01 -3.13 -0.04
C PRO A 12 -41.91 -4.18 -0.29
N LYS A 13 -40.66 -3.72 -0.45
CA LYS A 13 -39.46 -4.58 -0.55
C LYS A 13 -39.53 -5.68 0.53
N ARG A 14 -39.72 -6.92 0.09
CA ARG A 14 -39.74 -8.14 0.92
C ARG A 14 -38.37 -8.31 1.58
N GLN A 15 -38.17 -7.73 2.77
CA GLN A 15 -36.97 -7.95 3.55
C GLN A 15 -36.83 -9.45 3.85
N SER A 16 -35.70 -10.02 3.41
CA SER A 16 -35.34 -11.43 3.58
C SER A 16 -35.60 -11.90 5.02
N GLY A 17 -36.27 -13.05 5.16
CA GLY A 17 -36.62 -13.65 6.46
C GLY A 17 -35.41 -13.86 7.39
N PHE A 18 -34.21 -13.98 6.82
CA PHE A 18 -32.96 -14.09 7.57
C PHE A 18 -32.65 -12.84 8.40
N ILE A 19 -32.84 -11.64 7.82
CA ILE A 19 -32.62 -10.37 8.52
C ILE A 19 -33.63 -10.22 9.67
N LYS A 20 -34.90 -10.62 9.44
CA LYS A 20 -35.94 -10.60 10.47
C LYS A 20 -35.64 -11.57 11.62
N THR A 21 -34.99 -12.69 11.36
CA THR A 21 -34.56 -13.64 12.41
C THR A 21 -33.40 -13.09 13.23
N LEU A 22 -32.44 -12.41 12.60
CA LEU A 22 -31.29 -11.79 13.31
C LEU A 22 -31.68 -10.61 14.21
N LEU A 23 -32.71 -9.86 13.86
CA LEU A 23 -33.17 -8.68 14.62
C LEU A 23 -34.14 -9.03 15.76
N ARG A 24 -34.53 -10.29 15.92
CA ARG A 24 -35.44 -10.71 17.00
C ARG A 24 -34.69 -10.81 18.33
N PRO A 25 -35.23 -10.26 19.43
CA PRO A 25 -34.60 -10.37 20.74
C PRO A 25 -34.50 -11.83 21.17
N SER A 26 -33.36 -12.19 21.77
CA SER A 26 -33.13 -13.54 22.26
C SER A 26 -34.07 -13.87 23.41
N VAL A 27 -34.82 -14.96 23.27
CA VAL A 27 -35.72 -15.48 24.31
C VAL A 27 -35.02 -16.48 25.23
N HIS A 28 -33.81 -16.95 24.86
CA HIS A 28 -33.09 -18.03 25.56
C HIS A 28 -31.79 -17.58 26.23
N TYR A 29 -31.19 -16.46 25.80
CA TYR A 29 -29.91 -15.97 26.31
C TYR A 29 -30.05 -14.57 26.89
N SER A 30 -29.42 -14.32 28.04
CA SER A 30 -29.41 -12.98 28.65
C SER A 30 -28.66 -11.99 27.76
N ILE A 31 -29.06 -10.71 27.82
CA ILE A 31 -28.37 -9.62 27.11
C ILE A 31 -26.89 -9.58 27.52
N ALA A 32 -26.58 -9.78 28.80
CA ALA A 32 -25.21 -9.81 29.30
C ALA A 32 -24.37 -10.95 28.67
N SER A 33 -24.95 -12.14 28.53
CA SER A 33 -24.28 -13.29 27.88
C SER A 33 -24.01 -13.02 26.40
N LEU A 34 -24.98 -12.44 25.67
CA LEU A 34 -24.81 -12.09 24.26
C LEU A 34 -23.75 -10.99 24.05
N LEU A 35 -23.74 -9.98 24.92
CA LEU A 35 -22.73 -8.92 24.90
C LEU A 35 -21.34 -9.49 25.18
N MET A 36 -21.20 -10.37 26.17
CA MET A 36 -19.92 -11.01 26.48
C MET A 36 -19.38 -11.83 25.30
N VAL A 37 -20.23 -12.64 24.67
CA VAL A 37 -19.85 -13.40 23.46
C VAL A 37 -19.47 -12.46 22.33
N GLY A 38 -20.24 -11.39 22.10
CA GLY A 38 -19.95 -10.37 21.08
C GLY A 38 -18.60 -9.68 21.31
N VAL A 39 -18.28 -9.33 22.56
CA VAL A 39 -16.98 -8.73 22.93
C VAL A 39 -15.84 -9.71 22.68
N VAL A 40 -15.99 -10.98 23.08
CA VAL A 40 -14.97 -12.00 22.84
C VAL A 40 -14.73 -12.19 21.34
N ILE A 41 -15.80 -12.34 20.55
CA ILE A 41 -15.70 -12.44 19.08
C ILE A 41 -15.06 -11.18 18.49
N GLY A 42 -15.44 -10.00 18.97
CA GLY A 42 -14.88 -8.72 18.52
C GLY A 42 -13.37 -8.61 18.77
N ILE A 43 -12.92 -9.00 19.96
CA ILE A 43 -11.49 -9.02 20.32
C ILE A 43 -10.73 -10.01 19.43
N LEU A 44 -11.25 -11.22 19.26
CA LEU A 44 -10.62 -12.24 18.42
C LEU A 44 -10.54 -11.79 16.96
N PHE A 45 -11.61 -11.21 16.42
CA PHE A 45 -11.63 -10.71 15.05
C PHE A 45 -10.67 -9.53 14.87
N TRP A 46 -10.70 -8.55 15.77
CA TRP A 46 -9.83 -7.38 15.70
C TRP A 46 -8.35 -7.77 15.81
N GLY A 47 -8.02 -8.62 16.79
CA GLY A 47 -6.66 -9.13 16.97
C GLY A 47 -6.21 -9.96 15.77
N GLY A 48 -7.05 -10.88 15.30
CA GLY A 48 -6.74 -11.70 14.12
C GLY A 48 -6.56 -10.88 12.85
N PHE A 49 -7.41 -9.88 12.62
CA PHE A 49 -7.31 -8.98 11.49
C PHE A 49 -6.01 -8.15 11.53
N HIS A 50 -5.68 -7.56 12.68
CA HIS A 50 -4.48 -6.74 12.80
C HIS A 50 -3.20 -7.57 12.67
N THR A 51 -3.17 -8.78 13.25
CA THR A 51 -2.05 -9.72 13.07
C THR A 51 -1.88 -10.10 11.60
N ALA A 52 -2.96 -10.42 10.88
CA ALA A 52 -2.88 -10.70 9.45
C ALA A 52 -2.39 -9.49 8.64
N LEU A 53 -2.82 -8.28 9.03
CA LEU A 53 -2.39 -7.04 8.41
C LEU A 53 -0.88 -6.83 8.57
N GLU A 54 -0.35 -7.08 9.77
CA GLU A 54 1.07 -6.95 10.11
C GLU A 54 1.92 -8.01 9.39
N LEU A 55 1.47 -9.27 9.38
CA LEU A 55 2.15 -10.35 8.65
C LEU A 55 2.26 -10.01 7.16
N THR A 56 1.19 -9.48 6.56
CA THR A 56 1.20 -9.05 5.14
C THR A 56 1.95 -7.74 4.90
N ASN A 57 2.47 -7.09 5.94
CA ASN A 57 3.38 -5.95 5.89
C ASN A 57 4.82 -6.34 6.23
N SER A 58 5.19 -7.62 6.20
CA SER A 58 6.56 -8.05 6.48
C SER A 58 7.38 -8.24 5.19
N GLU A 59 8.69 -8.00 5.27
CA GLU A 59 9.64 -8.34 4.18
C GLU A 59 9.55 -9.83 3.83
N GLU A 60 9.44 -10.72 4.82
CA GLU A 60 9.27 -12.16 4.64
C GLU A 60 8.05 -12.50 3.78
N PHE A 61 6.91 -11.86 4.04
CA PHE A 61 5.72 -12.03 3.21
C PHE A 61 5.93 -11.50 1.80
N CYS A 62 6.53 -10.31 1.64
CA CYS A 62 6.79 -9.73 0.32
C CYS A 62 7.65 -10.66 -0.56
N ILE A 63 8.72 -11.22 0.00
CA ILE A 63 9.66 -12.09 -0.73
C ILE A 63 9.20 -13.55 -0.81
N SER A 64 8.10 -13.92 -0.14
CA SER A 64 7.50 -15.26 -0.29
C SER A 64 6.97 -15.51 -1.70
N CYS A 65 6.72 -14.45 -2.46
CA CYS A 65 6.44 -14.52 -3.89
C CYS A 65 7.77 -14.51 -4.67
N HIS A 66 7.99 -15.52 -5.52
CA HIS A 66 9.19 -15.60 -6.35
C HIS A 66 9.41 -14.36 -7.23
N GLU A 67 8.33 -13.67 -7.65
CA GLU A 67 8.44 -12.45 -8.45
C GLU A 67 9.20 -11.34 -7.73
N MET A 68 9.03 -11.25 -6.40
CA MET A 68 9.76 -10.28 -5.59
C MET A 68 11.10 -10.85 -5.14
N GLY A 69 11.11 -12.13 -4.72
CA GLY A 69 12.28 -12.82 -4.19
C GLY A 69 13.41 -13.01 -5.21
N ASP A 70 13.09 -13.25 -6.48
CA ASP A 70 14.07 -13.55 -7.52
C ASP A 70 14.51 -12.31 -8.31
N ASN A 71 13.64 -11.29 -8.42
CA ASN A 71 13.92 -10.10 -9.23
C ASN A 71 14.42 -8.92 -8.38
N VAL A 72 13.53 -8.30 -7.58
CA VAL A 72 13.83 -7.00 -6.93
C VAL A 72 14.56 -7.14 -5.59
N TYR A 73 14.40 -8.27 -4.89
CA TYR A 73 15.08 -8.49 -3.61
C TYR A 73 16.61 -8.60 -3.73
N PRO A 74 17.18 -9.29 -4.74
CA PRO A 74 18.62 -9.25 -5.01
C PRO A 74 19.17 -7.84 -5.16
N GLU A 75 18.49 -6.98 -5.92
CA GLU A 75 18.90 -5.59 -6.16
C GLU A 75 18.85 -4.77 -4.87
N TYR A 76 17.81 -4.93 -4.05
CA TYR A 76 17.69 -4.25 -2.77
C TYR A 76 18.86 -4.57 -1.84
N LYS A 77 19.37 -5.82 -1.86
CA LYS A 77 20.53 -6.23 -1.04
C LYS A 77 21.82 -5.48 -1.36
N GLU A 78 21.91 -4.87 -2.54
CA GLU A 78 23.06 -4.08 -2.98
C GLU A 78 23.04 -2.64 -2.44
N THR A 79 21.97 -2.25 -1.74
CA THR A 79 21.70 -0.85 -1.38
C THR A 79 22.05 -0.53 0.08
N ILE A 80 22.17 0.77 0.37
CA ILE A 80 22.37 1.28 1.73
C ILE A 80 21.16 1.00 2.65
N HIS A 81 19.97 0.79 2.09
CA HIS A 81 18.78 0.46 2.88
C HIS A 81 18.82 -0.99 3.39
N TYR A 82 19.57 -1.88 2.72
CA TYR A 82 19.82 -3.24 3.18
C TYR A 82 21.03 -3.34 4.11
N SER A 83 22.16 -2.72 3.75
CA SER A 83 23.40 -2.80 4.52
C SER A 83 24.02 -1.42 4.69
N ASN A 84 24.10 -0.95 5.92
CA ASN A 84 24.69 0.34 6.26
C ASN A 84 25.40 0.33 7.62
N PRO A 85 26.27 1.32 7.89
CA PRO A 85 27.03 1.39 9.13
C PRO A 85 26.21 1.51 10.41
N SER A 86 24.96 1.98 10.34
CA SER A 86 24.10 2.15 11.53
C SER A 86 23.42 0.86 11.98
N GLY A 87 23.28 -0.12 11.08
CA GLY A 87 22.52 -1.34 11.31
C GLY A 87 21.00 -1.18 11.25
N VAL A 88 20.48 0.05 11.12
CA VAL A 88 19.04 0.32 10.94
C VAL A 88 18.69 0.17 9.46
N ARG A 89 17.69 -0.64 9.15
CA ARG A 89 17.29 -0.95 7.77
C ARG A 89 15.88 -0.45 7.50
N ALA A 90 15.68 0.09 6.30
CA ALA A 90 14.36 0.25 5.71
C ALA A 90 14.11 -0.96 4.81
N SER A 91 13.12 -1.75 5.17
CA SER A 91 12.71 -2.97 4.48
C SER A 91 11.64 -2.70 3.40
N CYS A 92 11.22 -3.73 2.67
CA CYS A 92 10.18 -3.63 1.64
C CYS A 92 8.93 -2.80 2.06
N PRO A 93 8.26 -3.11 3.20
CA PRO A 93 7.07 -2.36 3.62
C PRO A 93 7.34 -0.90 3.95
N ASP A 94 8.53 -0.55 4.44
CA ASP A 94 8.85 0.82 4.86
C ASP A 94 8.79 1.79 3.67
N CYS A 95 9.03 1.30 2.45
CA CYS A 95 8.96 2.07 1.20
C CYS A 95 7.67 1.83 0.39
N HIS A 96 7.12 0.62 0.40
CA HIS A 96 6.00 0.23 -0.47
C HIS A 96 4.62 0.24 0.22
N VAL A 97 4.57 0.30 1.55
CA VAL A 97 3.34 0.29 2.33
C VAL A 97 3.26 1.56 3.18
N PRO A 98 2.27 2.43 2.94
CA PRO A 98 2.08 3.60 3.79
C PRO A 98 1.87 3.22 5.26
N LYS A 99 2.49 3.96 6.18
CA LYS A 99 2.37 3.73 7.63
C LYS A 99 0.99 4.12 8.19
N GLU A 100 0.40 5.18 7.65
CA GLU A 100 -0.91 5.67 8.07
C GLU A 100 -2.04 4.72 7.64
N TRP A 101 -2.99 4.46 8.54
CA TRP A 101 -4.02 3.43 8.33
C TRP A 101 -4.83 3.64 7.04
N GLY A 102 -5.28 4.88 6.76
CA GLY A 102 -6.08 5.17 5.57
C GLY A 102 -5.35 4.85 4.26
N PRO A 103 -4.21 5.51 3.99
CA PRO A 103 -3.37 5.22 2.82
C PRO A 103 -2.93 3.74 2.74
N MET A 104 -2.60 3.10 3.88
CA MET A 104 -2.26 1.68 3.94
C MET A 104 -3.40 0.81 3.39
N MET A 105 -4.62 1.04 3.85
CA MET A 105 -5.79 0.28 3.41
C MET A 105 -6.07 0.49 1.92
N VAL A 106 -5.91 1.72 1.42
CA VAL A 106 -6.02 2.01 -0.02
C VAL A 106 -4.97 1.22 -0.81
N ARG A 107 -3.71 1.21 -0.37
CA ARG A 107 -2.62 0.45 -1.02
C ARG A 107 -2.89 -1.05 -1.00
N LYS A 108 -3.38 -1.60 0.12
CA LYS A 108 -3.74 -3.03 0.24
C LYS A 108 -4.90 -3.41 -0.68
N ILE A 109 -5.90 -2.54 -0.84
CA ILE A 109 -6.98 -2.75 -1.82
C ILE A 109 -6.42 -2.73 -3.24
N GLN A 110 -5.53 -1.79 -3.58
CA GLN A 110 -4.88 -1.74 -4.90
C GLN A 110 -4.00 -2.98 -5.16
N ALA A 111 -3.29 -3.46 -4.13
CA ALA A 111 -2.44 -4.65 -4.18
C ALA A 111 -3.23 -5.93 -4.50
N SER A 112 -4.55 -5.97 -4.30
CA SER A 112 -5.37 -7.11 -4.73
C SER A 112 -5.24 -7.41 -6.24
N ARG A 113 -4.89 -6.39 -7.05
CA ARG A 113 -4.59 -6.56 -8.49
C ARG A 113 -3.28 -7.32 -8.73
N GLU A 114 -2.32 -7.22 -7.82
CA GLU A 114 -1.07 -7.96 -7.87
C GLU A 114 -1.32 -9.43 -7.56
N LEU A 115 -2.20 -9.75 -6.60
CA LEU A 115 -2.65 -11.13 -6.35
C LEU A 115 -3.36 -11.73 -7.57
N TRP A 116 -4.22 -10.96 -8.24
CA TRP A 116 -4.80 -11.39 -9.51
C TRP A 116 -3.72 -11.63 -10.58
N GLY A 117 -2.75 -10.70 -10.66
CA GLY A 117 -1.61 -10.80 -11.56
C GLY A 117 -0.73 -12.02 -11.30
N LYS A 118 -0.60 -12.45 -10.05
CA LYS A 118 0.06 -13.68 -9.61
C LYS A 118 -0.70 -14.92 -10.11
N ILE A 119 -2.01 -14.96 -9.91
CA ILE A 119 -2.86 -16.09 -10.31
C ILE A 119 -2.78 -16.34 -11.82
N ILE A 120 -2.76 -15.28 -12.64
CA ILE A 120 -2.71 -15.40 -14.10
C ILE A 120 -1.29 -15.36 -14.68
N GLY A 121 -0.24 -15.29 -13.86
CA GLY A 121 1.16 -15.33 -14.30
C GLY A 121 1.60 -14.13 -15.14
N THR A 122 1.29 -12.92 -14.68
CA THR A 122 1.63 -11.68 -15.42
C THR A 122 3.12 -11.35 -15.45
N ILE A 123 3.88 -11.74 -14.41
CA ILE A 123 5.31 -11.46 -14.21
C ILE A 123 6.01 -12.65 -13.49
N ASP A 124 5.50 -13.87 -13.70
CA ASP A 124 5.95 -15.11 -13.04
C ASP A 124 7.27 -15.68 -13.60
N THR A 125 7.89 -15.01 -14.57
CA THR A 125 9.26 -15.28 -15.01
C THR A 125 10.07 -13.99 -15.09
N PRO A 126 11.41 -14.05 -14.97
CA PRO A 126 12.27 -12.86 -15.11
C PRO A 126 12.05 -12.11 -16.41
N GLU A 127 11.82 -12.81 -17.52
CA GLU A 127 11.61 -12.19 -18.84
C GLU A 127 10.28 -11.42 -18.89
N LYS A 128 9.23 -11.97 -18.26
CA LYS A 128 7.93 -11.28 -18.16
C LYS A 128 7.99 -10.10 -17.21
N PHE A 129 8.76 -10.22 -16.12
CA PHE A 129 9.02 -9.12 -15.20
C PHE A 129 9.75 -8.00 -15.93
N GLU A 130 10.84 -8.30 -16.64
CA GLU A 130 11.66 -7.32 -17.36
C GLU A 130 10.84 -6.63 -18.46
N ALA A 131 10.05 -7.38 -19.23
CA ALA A 131 9.15 -6.83 -20.24
C ALA A 131 8.10 -5.85 -19.68
N LYS A 132 7.85 -5.88 -18.36
CA LYS A 132 6.93 -4.97 -17.66
C LYS A 132 7.63 -4.01 -16.70
N ARG A 133 8.96 -4.11 -16.53
CA ARG A 133 9.70 -3.40 -15.49
C ARG A 133 9.47 -1.90 -15.54
N LEU A 134 9.63 -1.30 -16.72
CA LEU A 134 9.39 0.13 -16.91
C LEU A 134 7.96 0.55 -16.53
N LYS A 135 6.95 -0.26 -16.90
CA LYS A 135 5.56 0.01 -16.53
C LYS A 135 5.34 -0.07 -15.03
N LEU A 136 5.92 -1.07 -14.37
CA LEU A 136 5.82 -1.26 -12.92
C LEU A 136 6.53 -0.12 -12.17
N ALA A 137 7.73 0.24 -12.61
CA ALA A 137 8.50 1.36 -12.06
C ALA A 137 7.75 2.68 -12.18
N ARG A 138 7.21 3.01 -13.36
CA ARG A 138 6.39 4.21 -13.58
C ARG A 138 5.17 4.28 -12.66
N ASN A 139 4.49 3.15 -12.44
CA ASN A 139 3.35 3.13 -11.51
C ASN A 139 3.78 3.51 -10.09
N GLU A 140 4.93 2.98 -9.65
CA GLU A 140 5.43 3.23 -8.30
C GLU A 140 6.00 4.64 -8.13
N TRP A 141 6.76 5.14 -9.12
CA TRP A 141 7.24 6.52 -9.12
C TRP A 141 6.08 7.50 -9.14
N LYS A 142 5.05 7.25 -9.94
CA LYS A 142 3.83 8.06 -9.96
C LYS A 142 3.14 8.06 -8.59
N ARG A 143 3.06 6.90 -7.93
CA ARG A 143 2.48 6.79 -6.59
C ARG A 143 3.26 7.61 -5.57
N MET A 144 4.58 7.42 -5.52
CA MET A 144 5.48 8.12 -4.61
C MET A 144 5.50 9.63 -4.89
N LYS A 145 5.46 10.06 -6.16
CA LYS A 145 5.37 11.49 -6.53
C LYS A 145 4.03 12.08 -6.06
N ALA A 146 2.93 11.37 -6.27
CA ALA A 146 1.59 11.83 -5.86
C ALA A 146 1.40 11.90 -4.32
N SER A 147 2.17 11.13 -3.55
CA SER A 147 2.17 11.15 -2.09
C SER A 147 3.26 12.04 -1.47
N ASP A 148 3.94 12.88 -2.26
CA ASP A 148 5.11 13.66 -1.81
C ASP A 148 6.20 12.78 -1.16
N SER A 149 6.40 11.59 -1.71
CA SER A 149 7.35 10.59 -1.22
C SER A 149 7.17 10.32 0.28
N GLN A 150 5.92 10.23 0.74
CA GLN A 150 5.53 10.05 2.15
C GLN A 150 6.40 9.01 2.86
N GLU A 151 6.62 7.86 2.23
CA GLU A 151 7.39 6.76 2.78
C GLU A 151 8.87 7.12 2.99
N CYS A 152 9.47 7.85 2.04
CA CYS A 152 10.82 8.39 2.20
C CYS A 152 10.87 9.37 3.37
N ARG A 153 9.88 10.26 3.47
CA ARG A 153 9.82 11.34 4.47
C ARG A 153 9.56 10.85 5.89
N ASN A 154 9.07 9.62 6.08
CA ASN A 154 8.96 9.01 7.41
C ASN A 154 10.33 8.86 8.09
N CYS A 155 11.42 8.78 7.30
CA CYS A 155 12.79 8.66 7.80
C CYS A 155 13.69 9.81 7.33
N HIS A 156 13.42 10.41 6.17
CA HIS A 156 14.22 11.45 5.53
C HIS A 156 13.42 12.75 5.36
N THR A 157 13.47 13.62 6.37
CA THR A 157 12.88 14.96 6.25
C THR A 157 13.95 15.95 5.77
N LEU A 158 13.57 16.89 4.90
CA LEU A 158 14.47 17.95 4.43
C LEU A 158 14.92 18.87 5.58
N GLU A 159 14.10 19.00 6.62
CA GLU A 159 14.42 19.76 7.84
C GLU A 159 15.51 19.10 8.69
N SER A 160 15.49 17.77 8.82
CA SER A 160 16.45 17.03 9.65
C SER A 160 17.69 16.59 8.88
N MET A 161 17.76 16.82 7.57
CA MET A 161 18.96 16.59 6.78
C MET A 161 20.02 17.65 7.11
N ASP A 162 21.23 17.20 7.42
CA ASP A 162 22.39 18.08 7.61
C ASP A 162 22.95 18.56 6.26
N ILE A 163 22.17 19.41 5.59
CA ILE A 163 22.46 19.99 4.26
C ILE A 163 23.85 20.67 4.19
N PRO A 164 24.29 21.45 5.20
CA PRO A 164 25.61 22.08 5.17
C PRO A 164 26.79 21.08 5.07
N ASN A 165 26.67 19.90 5.69
CA ASN A 165 27.70 18.86 5.68
C ASN A 165 27.61 17.89 4.49
N GLN A 166 26.65 18.07 3.58
CA GLN A 166 26.59 17.31 2.35
C GLN A 166 27.65 17.75 1.35
N LYS A 167 28.00 16.86 0.41
CA LYS A 167 28.83 17.21 -0.75
C LYS A 167 28.17 18.36 -1.51
N GLN A 168 28.97 19.33 -1.99
CA GLN A 168 28.51 20.54 -2.69
C GLN A 168 27.39 20.29 -3.72
N ARG A 169 27.52 19.24 -4.54
CA ARG A 169 26.51 18.88 -5.54
C ARG A 169 25.18 18.49 -4.89
N ALA A 170 25.22 17.60 -3.90
CA ALA A 170 24.02 17.13 -3.21
C ALA A 170 23.34 18.28 -2.46
N ARG A 171 24.13 19.11 -1.77
CA ARG A 171 23.64 20.31 -1.09
C ARG A 171 22.82 21.20 -2.03
N LYS A 172 23.40 21.57 -3.18
CA LYS A 172 22.72 22.42 -4.17
C LYS A 172 21.42 21.79 -4.68
N GLN A 173 21.40 20.47 -4.90
CA GLN A 173 20.21 19.77 -5.38
C GLN A 173 19.12 19.70 -4.32
N HIS A 174 19.47 19.46 -3.05
CA HIS A 174 18.49 19.46 -1.97
C HIS A 174 17.96 20.87 -1.65
N GLU A 175 18.81 21.91 -1.72
CA GLU A 175 18.37 23.31 -1.63
C GLU A 175 17.34 23.64 -2.72
N MET A 176 17.64 23.28 -3.98
CA MET A 176 16.71 23.43 -5.11
C MET A 176 15.41 22.63 -4.90
N ALA A 177 15.50 21.39 -4.43
CA ALA A 177 14.32 20.56 -4.17
C ALA A 177 13.41 21.18 -3.09
N ILE A 178 13.97 21.87 -2.09
CA ILE A 178 13.21 22.62 -1.09
C ILE A 178 12.53 23.82 -1.73
N GLU A 179 13.25 24.61 -2.52
CA GLU A 179 12.73 25.82 -3.18
C GLU A 179 11.60 25.49 -4.18
N ASP A 180 11.79 24.45 -4.98
CA ASP A 180 10.89 24.04 -6.06
C ASP A 180 9.79 23.07 -5.61
N GLY A 181 9.80 22.65 -4.33
CA GLY A 181 8.81 21.72 -3.78
C GLY A 181 8.86 20.33 -4.41
N MET A 182 10.05 19.85 -4.77
CA MET A 182 10.24 18.56 -5.41
C MET A 182 10.07 17.40 -4.42
N THR A 183 9.57 16.28 -4.94
CA THR A 183 9.46 15.02 -4.20
C THR A 183 10.76 14.23 -4.30
N CYS A 184 11.07 13.40 -3.29
CA CYS A 184 12.32 12.64 -3.23
C CYS A 184 12.50 11.73 -4.47
N ILE A 185 11.41 11.08 -4.90
CA ILE A 185 11.44 10.10 -5.98
C ILE A 185 11.71 10.70 -7.36
N GLN A 186 11.52 12.01 -7.56
CA GLN A 186 11.82 12.65 -8.85
C GLN A 186 13.32 12.60 -9.18
N CYS A 187 14.19 12.72 -8.19
CA CYS A 187 15.64 12.60 -8.39
C CYS A 187 16.19 11.22 -8.01
N HIS A 188 15.58 10.55 -7.03
CA HIS A 188 16.04 9.26 -6.50
C HIS A 188 15.33 8.05 -7.10
N GLN A 189 15.06 8.11 -8.41
CA GLN A 189 14.63 6.93 -9.15
C GLN A 189 15.74 5.87 -9.09
N GLY A 190 15.35 4.61 -8.88
CA GLY A 190 16.29 3.50 -8.75
C GLY A 190 17.09 3.47 -7.45
N ILE A 191 16.59 4.09 -6.37
CA ILE A 191 17.26 4.10 -5.05
C ILE A 191 17.43 2.70 -4.43
N ALA A 192 16.51 1.78 -4.71
CA ALA A 192 16.51 0.43 -4.14
C ALA A 192 16.56 -0.68 -5.21
N HIS A 193 16.25 -0.34 -6.46
CA HIS A 193 16.09 -1.29 -7.56
C HIS A 193 16.73 -0.67 -8.82
N HIS A 194 17.28 -1.50 -9.70
CA HIS A 194 17.93 -1.02 -10.93
C HIS A 194 16.92 -0.26 -11.81
N LEU A 195 17.40 0.79 -12.47
CA LEU A 195 16.57 1.55 -13.41
C LEU A 195 16.20 0.66 -14.60
N PRO A 196 14.93 0.68 -15.04
CA PRO A 196 14.49 -0.06 -16.22
C PRO A 196 15.11 0.48 -17.51
N GLU A 197 15.23 -0.39 -18.51
CA GLU A 197 15.54 0.04 -19.88
C GLU A 197 14.37 0.81 -20.51
N GLY A 198 14.67 1.62 -21.54
CA GLY A 198 13.65 2.33 -22.32
C GLY A 198 13.02 3.55 -21.65
N MET A 199 13.66 4.08 -20.60
CA MET A 199 13.29 5.37 -20.01
C MET A 199 13.45 6.52 -21.03
N THR A 200 12.59 7.51 -20.88
CA THR A 200 12.54 8.74 -21.69
C THR A 200 12.75 9.97 -20.82
N ASP A 201 12.99 11.13 -21.41
CA ASP A 201 13.16 12.38 -20.65
C ASP A 201 11.92 12.70 -19.79
N GLU A 202 10.72 12.35 -20.26
CA GLU A 202 9.46 12.48 -19.52
C GLU A 202 9.44 11.70 -18.19
N ASP A 203 10.25 10.65 -18.06
CA ASP A 203 10.32 9.87 -16.82
C ASP A 203 11.04 10.62 -15.69
N TYR A 204 11.86 11.62 -16.02
CA TYR A 204 12.63 12.41 -15.05
C TYR A 204 11.94 13.71 -14.62
N GLU A 205 10.80 14.06 -15.23
CA GLU A 205 9.99 15.24 -14.91
C GLU A 205 9.04 14.98 -13.73
#